data_AF-A0A023G9W6-F1
#
_entry.id   AF-A0A023G9W6-F1
#
_cell.length_a   1.000
_cell.length_b   1.000
_cell.length_c   1.000
_cell.angle_alpha   90.00
_cell.angle_beta   90.00
_cell.angle_gamma   90.00
#
_symmetry.space_group_name_H-M   'P 1'
#
loop_
_entity.id
_entity.type
_entity.pdbx_description
1 polymer ?
#
loop_
_entity_poly.entity_id
_entity_poly.type
_entity_poly.pdbx_seq_one_letter_code
_entity_poly.pdbx_strand_id
1 'polypeptide(L)'
;MAGRLLTAIAVLYASLALLLAELQCEPAKEPKYEQNCKEAPPRLSIENLDNTCLMFVYDKTRGICVDDFVKYENESSAYHFFHECVANCNTSQGALDCAKRPKFTSNCTSDCDEYYYYDIEAQTCLTMNISITAPPTPNVFFSELGCKTECMGFNLENVNGTNRTQTDVS
;
A
#
# COMPACT_ATOMS: atom_id res chain seq x y z
N MET A 1 61.55 50.03 -14.86
CA MET A 1 62.02 48.74 -15.40
C MET A 1 61.71 47.64 -14.41
N ALA A 2 61.21 46.53 -14.95
CA ALA A 2 61.03 45.18 -14.40
C ALA A 2 61.06 44.93 -12.88
N GLY A 3 59.98 44.32 -12.40
CA GLY A 3 59.91 43.56 -11.16
C GLY A 3 58.58 42.82 -11.06
N ARG A 4 58.33 41.88 -11.99
CA ARG A 4 57.17 40.97 -11.94
C ARG A 4 57.33 40.02 -10.74
N LEU A 5 56.32 39.93 -9.87
CA LEU A 5 56.08 38.70 -9.10
C LEU A 5 54.62 38.30 -9.30
N LEU A 6 54.46 37.14 -9.94
CA LEU A 6 53.22 36.44 -10.21
C LEU A 6 52.77 35.71 -8.95
N THR A 7 51.50 35.84 -8.59
CA THR A 7 50.74 34.74 -7.98
C THR A 7 49.29 34.88 -8.40
N ALA A 8 48.97 34.28 -9.55
CA ALA A 8 47.61 33.93 -9.91
C ALA A 8 47.21 32.72 -9.04
N ILE A 9 46.31 32.93 -8.08
CA ILE A 9 45.71 31.84 -7.32
C ILE A 9 44.49 31.38 -8.13
N ALA A 10 44.75 30.42 -9.03
CA ALA A 10 43.71 29.58 -9.59
C ALA A 10 43.39 28.50 -8.54
N VAL A 11 42.27 28.65 -7.83
CA VAL A 11 41.70 27.55 -7.06
C VAL A 11 40.37 27.18 -7.70
N LEU A 12 40.47 26.16 -8.56
CA LEU A 12 39.37 25.35 -9.06
C LEU A 12 38.66 24.74 -7.85
N TYR A 13 37.48 25.24 -7.49
CA TYR A 13 36.58 24.48 -6.63
C TYR A 13 35.74 23.57 -7.51
N ALA A 14 36.15 22.31 -7.49
CA ALA A 14 35.49 21.19 -8.13
C ALA A 14 34.05 21.03 -7.65
N SER A 15 33.23 20.55 -8.60
CA SER A 15 31.84 20.19 -8.52
C SER A 15 31.43 19.54 -7.19
N LEU A 16 30.40 20.08 -6.53
CA LEU A 16 29.66 19.33 -5.52
C LEU A 16 28.98 18.15 -6.23
N ALA A 17 29.57 16.98 -6.04
CA ALA A 17 29.03 15.70 -6.45
C ALA A 17 27.70 15.43 -5.75
N LEU A 18 26.81 14.74 -6.47
CA LEU A 18 25.59 14.15 -5.97
C LEU A 18 25.87 13.37 -4.68
N LEU A 19 25.22 13.74 -3.58
CA LEU A 19 24.97 12.81 -2.49
C LEU A 19 23.74 11.98 -2.88
N LEU A 20 23.97 10.94 -3.68
CA LEU A 20 23.16 9.74 -3.57
C LEU A 20 23.54 9.13 -2.22
N ALA A 21 22.63 9.24 -1.26
CA ALA A 21 22.73 8.46 -0.03
C ALA A 21 22.61 6.98 -0.43
N GLU A 22 23.75 6.30 -0.48
CA GLU A 22 23.82 4.85 -0.44
C GLU A 22 23.31 4.42 0.94
N LEU A 23 22.03 4.07 1.03
CA LEU A 23 21.56 3.22 2.11
C LEU A 23 22.09 1.82 1.80
N GLN A 24 23.28 1.52 2.33
CA GLN A 24 23.81 0.17 2.38
C GLN A 24 22.91 -0.65 3.30
N CYS A 25 21.82 -1.19 2.76
CA CYS A 25 21.19 -2.37 3.31
C CYS A 25 22.10 -3.55 2.96
N GLU A 26 22.63 -4.23 3.98
CA GLU A 26 23.12 -5.59 3.82
C GLU A 26 22.14 -6.39 2.95
N PRO A 27 22.62 -7.29 2.07
CA PRO A 27 21.72 -8.20 1.38
C PRO A 27 21.08 -9.09 2.45
N ALA A 28 19.90 -8.68 2.92
CA ALA A 28 18.96 -9.59 3.54
C ALA A 28 18.86 -10.75 2.56
N LYS A 29 19.23 -11.95 3.03
CA LYS A 29 19.19 -13.18 2.24
C LYS A 29 17.92 -13.15 1.41
N GLU A 30 18.07 -13.12 0.08
CA GLU A 30 16.93 -13.19 -0.82
C GLU A 30 16.05 -14.33 -0.33
N PRO A 31 14.79 -14.08 0.07
CA PRO A 31 13.89 -15.16 0.39
C PRO A 31 13.80 -16.03 -0.86
N LYS A 32 14.40 -17.22 -0.79
CA LYS A 32 14.24 -18.27 -1.80
C LYS A 32 12.76 -18.66 -1.82
N TYR A 33 11.99 -17.98 -2.64
CA TYR A 33 10.61 -18.32 -2.88
C TYR A 33 10.41 -18.41 -4.39
N GLU A 34 10.49 -19.64 -4.90
CA GLU A 34 9.75 -20.03 -6.11
C GLU A 34 8.26 -20.01 -5.75
N GLN A 35 7.70 -18.81 -5.59
CA GLN A 35 6.28 -18.64 -5.32
C GLN A 35 5.66 -18.09 -6.59
N ASN A 36 4.65 -18.81 -7.11
CA ASN A 36 3.86 -18.42 -8.29
C ASN A 36 2.97 -17.20 -7.96
N CYS A 37 3.60 -16.12 -7.51
CA CYS A 37 2.98 -14.85 -7.22
C CYS A 37 2.55 -14.19 -8.51
N LYS A 38 1.34 -13.64 -8.52
CA LYS A 38 0.83 -12.88 -9.65
C LYS A 38 1.38 -11.46 -9.60
N GLU A 39 2.41 -11.20 -10.40
CA GLU A 39 2.98 -9.87 -10.60
C GLU A 39 2.16 -9.14 -11.68
N ALA A 40 1.83 -7.86 -11.44
CA ALA A 40 1.20 -7.05 -12.48
C ALA A 40 2.17 -6.86 -13.65
N PRO A 41 1.67 -6.82 -14.90
CA PRO A 41 2.41 -6.24 -16.01
C PRO A 41 2.77 -4.77 -15.75
N PRO A 42 3.62 -4.14 -16.58
CA PRO A 42 4.02 -2.75 -16.40
C PRO A 42 2.83 -1.82 -16.14
N ARG A 43 3.00 -0.91 -15.18
CA ARG A 43 1.96 0.05 -14.79
C ARG A 43 1.37 0.75 -16.00
N LEU A 44 0.04 0.78 -16.05
CA LEU A 44 -0.70 1.43 -17.11
C LEU A 44 -0.54 2.95 -17.01
N SER A 45 -0.39 3.61 -18.16
CA SER A 45 -0.51 5.06 -18.23
C SER A 45 -1.99 5.47 -18.07
N ILE A 46 -2.22 6.73 -17.71
CA ILE A 46 -3.57 7.30 -17.54
C ILE A 46 -4.42 7.12 -18.82
N GLU A 47 -3.79 7.25 -19.99
CA GLU A 47 -4.42 7.05 -21.30
C GLU A 47 -4.83 5.60 -21.58
N ASN A 48 -4.33 4.65 -20.79
CA ASN A 48 -4.57 3.22 -20.94
C ASN A 48 -5.39 2.61 -19.80
N LEU A 49 -6.19 3.41 -19.10
CA LEU A 49 -7.05 2.92 -18.02
C LEU A 49 -8.39 2.34 -18.49
N ASP A 50 -8.70 2.44 -19.78
CA ASP A 50 -9.91 1.83 -20.34
C ASP A 50 -9.95 0.32 -20.11
N ASN A 51 -11.12 -0.20 -19.68
CA ASN A 51 -11.33 -1.62 -19.37
C ASN A 51 -10.32 -2.17 -18.34
N THR A 52 -10.05 -1.41 -17.28
CA THR A 52 -9.24 -1.86 -16.15
C THR A 52 -10.08 -2.14 -14.91
N CYS A 53 -9.58 -3.01 -14.06
CA CYS A 53 -10.09 -3.27 -12.73
C CYS A 53 -8.99 -2.99 -11.71
N LEU A 54 -9.34 -2.41 -10.57
CA LEU A 54 -8.43 -2.33 -9.43
C LEU A 54 -8.34 -3.71 -8.79
N MET A 55 -7.14 -4.28 -8.73
CA MET A 55 -6.88 -5.64 -8.25
C MET A 55 -5.57 -5.67 -7.46
N PHE A 56 -5.31 -6.75 -6.72
CA PHE A 56 -4.07 -6.91 -5.96
C PHE A 56 -3.01 -7.70 -6.73
N VAL A 57 -1.78 -7.21 -6.69
CA VAL A 57 -0.62 -7.80 -7.34
C VAL A 57 0.57 -7.81 -6.41
N TYR A 58 1.47 -8.76 -6.61
CA TYR A 58 2.71 -8.84 -5.85
C TYR A 58 3.76 -7.90 -6.43
N ASP A 59 4.19 -6.92 -5.65
CA ASP A 59 5.36 -6.11 -5.93
C ASP A 59 6.61 -6.82 -5.40
N LYS A 60 7.29 -7.53 -6.31
CA LYS A 60 8.53 -8.26 -6.01
C LYS A 60 9.66 -7.36 -5.50
N THR A 61 9.68 -6.09 -5.88
CA THR A 61 10.73 -5.14 -5.46
C THR A 61 10.60 -4.84 -3.97
N ARG A 62 9.37 -4.64 -3.49
CA ARG A 62 9.08 -4.34 -2.08
C ARG A 62 8.75 -5.57 -1.25
N GLY A 63 8.50 -6.72 -1.89
CA GLY A 63 8.10 -7.95 -1.22
C GLY A 63 6.70 -7.86 -0.60
N ILE A 64 5.80 -7.07 -1.21
CA ILE A 64 4.46 -6.81 -0.68
C ILE A 64 3.39 -6.86 -1.78
N CYS A 65 2.17 -7.19 -1.39
CA CYS A 65 0.96 -7.04 -2.19
C CYS A 65 0.47 -5.59 -2.15
N VAL A 66 0.13 -5.07 -3.33
CA VAL A 66 -0.43 -3.73 -3.53
C VAL A 66 -1.59 -3.78 -4.49
N ASP A 67 -2.47 -2.79 -4.43
CA ASP A 67 -3.49 -2.55 -5.45
C ASP A 67 -2.87 -1.88 -6.70
N ASP A 68 -3.32 -2.28 -7.88
CA ASP A 68 -2.98 -1.64 -9.15
C ASP A 68 -4.09 -1.83 -10.19
N PHE A 69 -4.07 -1.01 -11.25
CA PHE A 69 -5.00 -1.14 -12.37
C PHE A 69 -4.54 -2.23 -13.32
N VAL A 70 -5.36 -3.28 -13.46
CA VAL A 70 -5.11 -4.43 -14.32
C VAL A 70 -6.11 -4.43 -15.47
N LYS A 71 -5.65 -4.61 -16.71
CA LYS A 71 -6.55 -4.77 -17.86
C LYS A 71 -7.44 -5.99 -17.65
N TYR A 72 -8.72 -5.88 -18.01
CA TYR A 72 -9.68 -6.98 -17.90
C TYR A 72 -9.21 -8.27 -18.59
N GLU A 73 -8.57 -8.17 -19.76
CA GLU A 73 -7.98 -9.31 -20.47
C GLU A 73 -6.85 -10.02 -19.70
N ASN A 74 -6.27 -9.35 -18.69
CA ASN A 74 -5.20 -9.84 -17.83
C ASN A 74 -5.68 -10.06 -16.37
N GLU A 75 -6.99 -10.10 -16.10
CA GLU A 75 -7.54 -10.34 -14.75
C GLU A 75 -6.93 -11.58 -14.08
N SER A 76 -6.66 -12.63 -14.87
CA SER A 76 -6.03 -13.87 -14.38
C SER A 76 -4.62 -13.67 -13.80
N SER A 77 -3.93 -12.57 -14.16
CA SER A 77 -2.60 -12.20 -13.65
C SER A 77 -2.64 -11.34 -12.39
N ALA A 78 -3.78 -11.27 -11.69
CA ALA A 78 -3.90 -10.58 -10.41
C ALA A 78 -4.84 -11.34 -9.44
N TYR A 79 -4.96 -10.83 -8.22
CA TYR A 79 -5.85 -11.34 -7.17
C TYR A 79 -7.01 -10.37 -6.94
N HIS A 80 -8.21 -10.88 -6.70
CA HIS A 80 -9.37 -10.05 -6.38
C HIS A 80 -9.38 -9.59 -4.92
N PHE A 81 -8.82 -10.41 -4.03
CA PHE A 81 -8.83 -10.16 -2.60
C PHE A 81 -7.40 -9.93 -2.09
N PHE A 82 -7.22 -8.93 -1.23
CA PHE A 82 -5.92 -8.59 -0.67
C PHE A 82 -5.33 -9.78 0.10
N HIS A 83 -6.14 -10.44 0.93
CA HIS A 83 -5.73 -11.61 1.69
C HIS A 83 -5.24 -12.76 0.80
N GLU A 84 -5.85 -12.98 -0.37
CA GLU A 84 -5.39 -14.00 -1.32
C GLU A 84 -3.98 -13.71 -1.83
N CYS A 85 -3.69 -12.45 -2.16
CA CYS A 85 -2.34 -12.07 -2.55
C CYS A 85 -1.36 -12.32 -1.39
N VAL A 86 -1.69 -11.83 -0.19
CA VAL A 86 -0.83 -11.96 1.00
C VAL A 86 -0.55 -13.42 1.35
N ALA A 87 -1.58 -14.26 1.34
CA ALA A 87 -1.46 -15.68 1.67
C ALA A 87 -0.66 -16.44 0.59
N ASN A 88 -0.97 -16.19 -0.70
CA ASN A 88 -0.29 -16.87 -1.79
C ASN A 88 1.16 -16.44 -1.96
N CYS A 89 1.51 -15.20 -1.59
CA CYS A 89 2.86 -14.64 -1.67
C CYS A 89 3.60 -14.57 -0.35
N ASN A 90 2.97 -15.06 0.74
CA ASN A 90 3.52 -15.08 2.08
C ASN A 90 4.17 -13.76 2.53
N THR A 91 3.54 -12.62 2.18
CA THR A 91 4.14 -11.29 2.35
C THR A 91 4.12 -10.80 3.80
N SER A 92 3.49 -11.55 4.71
CA SER A 92 3.38 -11.20 6.13
C SER A 92 2.61 -9.88 6.41
N GLN A 93 1.99 -9.29 5.39
CA GLN A 93 1.14 -8.09 5.55
C GLN A 93 -0.14 -8.42 6.30
N GLY A 94 -0.63 -7.44 7.04
CA GLY A 94 -1.98 -7.43 7.57
C GLY A 94 -2.80 -6.30 6.96
N ALA A 95 -4.11 -6.34 7.16
CA ALA A 95 -5.02 -5.27 6.81
C ALA A 95 -5.37 -4.44 8.07
N LEU A 96 -4.41 -3.63 8.54
CA LEU A 96 -4.49 -2.92 9.81
C LEU A 96 -5.73 -2.02 9.96
N ASP A 97 -6.25 -1.48 8.86
CA ASP A 97 -7.46 -0.70 8.92
C ASP A 97 -8.69 -1.59 9.18
N CYS A 98 -8.74 -2.80 8.63
CA CYS A 98 -9.78 -3.79 8.91
C CYS A 98 -9.77 -4.30 10.37
N ALA A 99 -8.66 -4.13 11.10
CA ALA A 99 -8.57 -4.49 12.52
C ALA A 99 -9.29 -3.49 13.45
N LYS A 100 -9.57 -2.27 12.97
CA LYS A 100 -10.07 -1.18 13.81
C LYS A 100 -11.59 -1.12 13.72
N ARG A 101 -12.28 -1.10 14.85
CA ARG A 101 -13.72 -0.81 14.83
C ARG A 101 -13.94 0.67 14.44
N PRO A 102 -14.79 0.97 13.44
CA PRO A 102 -15.09 2.35 13.11
C PRO A 102 -15.73 3.05 14.30
N LYS A 103 -15.37 4.31 14.53
CA LYS A 103 -16.06 5.12 15.55
C LYS A 103 -17.41 5.52 14.97
N PHE A 104 -18.49 4.96 15.52
CA PHE A 104 -19.85 5.40 15.20
C PHE A 104 -20.05 6.82 15.75
N THR A 105 -19.69 7.82 14.96
CA THR A 105 -19.89 9.22 15.33
C THR A 105 -21.35 9.56 15.10
N SER A 106 -22.14 9.40 16.17
CA SER A 106 -23.53 9.84 16.35
C SER A 106 -24.58 9.19 15.44
N ASN A 107 -25.75 8.89 16.04
CA ASN A 107 -26.97 8.56 15.31
C ASN A 107 -27.28 9.71 14.35
N CYS A 108 -26.92 9.53 13.09
CA CYS A 108 -27.20 10.51 12.06
C CYS A 108 -28.73 10.63 11.91
N THR A 109 -29.25 11.81 12.18
CA THR A 109 -30.69 12.11 12.16
C THR A 109 -31.18 12.67 10.82
N SER A 110 -30.26 13.14 9.98
CA SER A 110 -30.50 13.66 8.63
C SER A 110 -29.21 13.62 7.80
N ASP A 111 -29.32 13.33 6.49
CA ASP A 111 -28.21 13.28 5.51
C ASP A 111 -27.13 12.22 5.83
N CYS A 112 -27.58 10.97 5.90
CA CYS A 112 -26.73 9.80 6.10
C CYS A 112 -26.64 8.99 4.81
N ASP A 113 -25.44 8.60 4.45
CA ASP A 113 -25.22 7.61 3.39
C ASP A 113 -24.87 6.26 4.01
N GLU A 114 -25.20 5.19 3.28
CA GLU A 114 -24.84 3.83 3.64
C GLU A 114 -23.37 3.58 3.29
N TYR A 115 -22.62 3.07 4.26
CA TYR A 115 -21.24 2.64 4.13
C TYR A 115 -21.10 1.22 4.68
N TYR A 116 -19.92 0.64 4.44
CA TYR A 116 -19.57 -0.70 4.88
C TYR A 116 -18.33 -0.66 5.77
N TYR A 117 -18.26 -1.55 6.75
CA TYR A 117 -17.08 -1.78 7.56
C TYR A 117 -16.86 -3.27 7.78
N TYR A 118 -15.61 -3.67 7.99
CA TYR A 118 -15.28 -5.05 8.30
C TYR A 118 -15.38 -5.31 9.79
N ASP A 119 -16.24 -6.23 10.18
CA ASP A 119 -16.27 -6.75 11.54
C ASP A 119 -15.32 -7.95 11.63
N ILE A 120 -14.19 -7.76 12.31
CA ILE A 120 -13.13 -8.77 12.44
C ILE A 120 -13.56 -9.97 13.30
N GLU A 121 -14.51 -9.80 14.22
CA GLU A 121 -15.02 -10.88 15.06
C GLU A 121 -15.97 -11.77 14.27
N ALA A 122 -16.88 -11.15 13.50
CA ALA A 122 -17.80 -11.84 12.61
C ALA A 122 -17.17 -12.25 11.26
N GLN A 123 -15.95 -11.76 10.97
CA GLN A 123 -15.22 -11.95 9.72
C GLN A 123 -16.02 -11.60 8.48
N THR A 124 -16.81 -10.52 8.55
CA THR A 124 -17.73 -10.12 7.48
C THR A 124 -17.85 -8.60 7.36
N CYS A 125 -18.28 -8.14 6.19
CA CYS A 125 -18.63 -6.74 5.97
C CYS A 125 -20.06 -6.47 6.45
N LEU A 126 -20.22 -5.45 7.30
CA LEU A 126 -21.50 -4.99 7.82
C LEU A 126 -21.79 -3.57 7.35
N THR A 127 -23.06 -3.23 7.25
CA THR A 127 -23.49 -1.87 6.89
C THR A 127 -23.49 -0.94 8.09
N MET A 128 -23.26 0.34 7.83
CA MET A 128 -23.42 1.42 8.79
C MET A 128 -23.84 2.70 8.09
N ASN A 129 -24.58 3.56 8.79
CA ASN A 129 -24.94 4.87 8.28
C ASN A 129 -24.00 5.92 8.86
N ILE A 130 -23.40 6.73 8.00
CA ILE A 130 -22.47 7.78 8.38
C ILE A 130 -22.94 9.10 7.78
N SER A 131 -22.81 10.20 8.54
CA SER A 131 -23.02 11.53 7.98
C SER A 131 -21.92 11.87 6.98
N ILE A 132 -22.27 12.51 5.87
CA ILE A 132 -21.31 13.01 4.88
C ILE A 132 -20.25 13.98 5.46
N THR A 133 -20.54 14.55 6.63
CA THR A 133 -19.65 15.50 7.34
C THR A 133 -18.75 14.82 8.38
N ALA A 134 -18.90 13.52 8.59
CA ALA A 134 -18.09 12.79 9.55
C ALA A 134 -16.62 12.79 9.11
N PRO A 135 -15.67 12.87 10.07
CA PRO A 135 -14.26 12.77 9.75
C PRO A 135 -13.94 11.38 9.15
N PRO A 136 -12.96 11.27 8.25
CA PRO A 136 -12.49 9.99 7.76
C PRO A 136 -12.12 9.07 8.93
N THR A 137 -12.66 7.86 8.94
CA THR A 137 -12.30 6.82 9.90
C THR A 137 -11.76 5.62 9.13
N PRO A 138 -10.71 4.94 9.64
CA PRO A 138 -10.32 3.63 9.12
C PRO A 138 -11.49 2.65 9.16
N ASN A 139 -11.38 1.59 8.36
CA ASN A 139 -12.39 0.53 8.25
C ASN A 139 -13.75 1.02 7.76
N VAL A 140 -13.79 2.00 6.86
CA VAL A 140 -15.03 2.47 6.22
C VAL A 140 -14.86 2.48 4.72
N PHE A 141 -15.79 1.82 4.05
CA PHE A 141 -15.78 1.58 2.62
C PHE A 141 -17.09 2.07 2.02
N PHE A 142 -16.99 2.68 0.84
CA PHE A 142 -18.17 3.16 0.10
C PHE A 142 -19.03 2.01 -0.46
N SER A 143 -18.46 0.83 -0.65
CA SER A 143 -19.16 -0.33 -1.21
C SER A 143 -18.84 -1.62 -0.44
N GLU A 144 -19.81 -2.53 -0.45
CA GLU A 144 -19.64 -3.87 0.11
C GLU A 144 -18.47 -4.60 -0.56
N LEU A 145 -18.34 -4.44 -1.89
CA LEU A 145 -17.26 -5.05 -2.66
C LEU A 145 -15.90 -4.53 -2.19
N GLY A 146 -15.73 -3.22 -2.03
CA GLY A 146 -14.46 -2.65 -1.54
C GLY A 146 -14.09 -3.15 -0.16
N CYS A 147 -15.06 -3.25 0.75
CA CYS A 147 -14.84 -3.86 2.06
C CYS A 147 -14.40 -5.33 1.92
N LYS A 148 -15.06 -6.12 1.07
CA LYS A 148 -14.73 -7.53 0.88
C LYS A 148 -13.35 -7.70 0.25
N THR A 149 -13.01 -6.95 -0.79
CA THR A 149 -11.73 -7.07 -1.50
C THR A 149 -10.55 -6.72 -0.60
N GLU A 150 -10.69 -5.73 0.27
CA GLU A 150 -9.62 -5.28 1.17
C GLU A 150 -9.48 -6.14 2.44
N CYS A 151 -10.61 -6.56 3.03
CA CYS A 151 -10.61 -7.13 4.37
C CYS A 151 -10.97 -8.61 4.45
N MET A 152 -11.68 -9.17 3.48
CA MET A 152 -12.20 -10.54 3.60
C MET A 152 -11.05 -11.55 3.56
N GLY A 153 -11.09 -12.51 4.48
CA GLY A 153 -10.04 -13.51 4.70
C GLY A 153 -9.10 -13.19 5.86
N PHE A 154 -9.01 -11.93 6.29
CA PHE A 154 -8.30 -11.57 7.51
C PHE A 154 -9.12 -11.91 8.77
N ASN A 155 -8.43 -12.26 9.85
CA ASN A 155 -8.98 -12.59 11.16
C ASN A 155 -8.09 -12.01 12.26
N LEU A 156 -8.48 -12.17 13.53
CA LEU A 156 -7.73 -11.62 14.68
C LEU A 156 -6.26 -12.06 14.73
N GLU A 157 -5.89 -13.20 14.16
CA GLU A 157 -4.53 -13.74 14.19
C GLU A 157 -3.62 -13.09 13.14
N ASN A 158 -4.17 -12.71 11.98
CA ASN A 158 -3.37 -12.27 10.83
C ASN A 158 -3.64 -10.82 10.38
N VAL A 159 -4.70 -10.17 10.87
CA VAL A 159 -5.10 -8.81 10.43
C VAL A 159 -4.05 -7.75 10.76
N ASN A 160 -3.21 -7.98 11.77
CA ASN A 160 -2.11 -7.08 12.12
C ASN A 160 -0.82 -7.36 11.34
N GLY A 161 -0.77 -8.45 10.56
CA GLY A 161 0.44 -8.95 9.94
C GLY A 161 1.46 -9.45 10.97
N THR A 162 2.56 -10.01 10.48
CA THR A 162 3.67 -10.51 11.33
C THR A 162 4.89 -9.59 11.28
N ASN A 163 4.91 -8.59 10.39
CA ASN A 163 6.02 -7.65 10.19
C ASN A 163 5.83 -6.29 10.91
N ARG A 164 5.65 -6.29 12.23
CA ARG A 164 5.89 -5.08 13.04
C ARG A 164 6.71 -5.37 14.29
N THR A 165 8.01 -5.08 14.19
CA THR A 165 8.64 -4.28 15.24
C THR A 165 7.86 -2.98 15.37
N GLN A 166 7.29 -2.75 16.56
CA GLN A 166 6.73 -1.49 17.02
C GLN A 166 7.71 -0.33 16.78
N THR A 167 7.47 0.46 15.74
CA THR A 167 7.89 1.87 15.68
C THR A 167 6.96 2.53 14.67
N ASP A 168 5.86 3.07 15.18
CA ASP A 168 5.22 4.31 14.71
C ASP A 168 4.02 4.57 15.62
N VAL A 169 4.36 4.91 16.86
CA VAL A 169 3.55 5.77 17.71
C VAL A 169 4.33 7.08 17.77
N SER A 170 3.81 8.11 17.13
CA SER A 170 4.15 9.52 17.38
C SER A 170 2.87 10.32 17.28
#